data_AF-A0A6B3UDG6-F1
#
_entry.id   AF-A0A6B3UDG6-F1
#
_cell.length_a   1.000
_cell.length_b   1.000
_cell.length_c   1.000
_cell.angle_alpha   90.00
_cell.angle_beta   90.00
_cell.angle_gamma   90.00
#
_symmetry.space_group_name_H-M   'P 1'
#
loop_
_entity.id
_entity.type
_entity.pdbx_description
1 polymer ?
#
loop_
_entity_poly.entity_id
_entity_poly.type
_entity_poly.pdbx_seq_one_letter_code
_entity_poly.pdbx_strand_id
1 'polypeptide(L)'
;MIRRRSGSDDATDDNPPVPTAWREGWGRRLKQLGFIILIAFAYDEYKLARARQSGSDVSPGLRIAAARYRTPKGCSGANWNEGQRMPAACQRGYDIPDGEAWGYGLTPPAGGIHVRQHWFRAGDDAVLAYCGLLVGCKATLVVRGRFYDAWEPRG
;
A
#
# COMPACT_ATOMS: atom_id res chain seq x y z
N MET A 1 50.25 -36.98 60.53
CA MET A 1 48.77 -37.02 60.49
C MET A 1 48.28 -35.71 59.88
N ILE A 2 47.69 -35.81 58.69
CA ILE A 2 46.64 -34.95 58.09
C ILE A 2 46.92 -33.44 57.89
N ARG A 3 47.33 -33.13 56.64
CA ARG A 3 46.89 -32.05 55.73
C ARG A 3 45.78 -31.11 56.23
N ARG A 4 45.99 -29.79 56.08
CA ARG A 4 45.03 -28.88 55.40
C ARG A 4 45.75 -27.68 54.78
N ARG A 5 45.71 -27.62 53.46
CA ARG A 5 45.91 -26.42 52.64
C ARG A 5 44.73 -25.46 52.90
N SER A 6 45.01 -24.18 53.10
CA SER A 6 44.09 -23.07 52.83
C SER A 6 44.65 -22.43 51.57
N GLY A 7 44.07 -22.61 50.37
CA GLY A 7 42.91 -21.85 49.87
C GLY A 7 43.36 -20.39 49.71
N SER A 8 43.79 -19.89 48.54
CA SER A 8 43.01 -19.67 47.30
C SER A 8 41.67 -19.01 47.66
N ASP A 9 41.36 -17.77 47.31
CA ASP A 9 41.45 -17.16 45.98
C ASP A 9 41.62 -15.63 46.10
N ASP A 10 42.67 -15.09 45.49
CA ASP A 10 42.74 -13.67 45.12
C ASP A 10 41.92 -13.54 43.84
N ALA A 11 40.60 -13.40 43.98
CA ALA A 11 39.71 -13.16 42.86
C ALA A 11 39.89 -11.71 42.40
N THR A 12 40.89 -11.50 41.54
CA THR A 12 40.98 -10.32 40.69
C THR A 12 39.69 -10.26 39.89
N ASP A 13 38.82 -9.30 40.24
CA ASP A 13 37.56 -9.02 39.58
C ASP A 13 37.84 -8.32 38.23
N ASP A 14 38.55 -9.02 37.35
CA ASP A 14 38.81 -8.62 35.96
C ASP A 14 37.57 -8.95 35.11
N ASN A 15 36.45 -8.29 35.40
CA ASN A 15 35.41 -8.15 34.41
C ASN A 15 35.84 -7.03 33.45
N PRO A 16 36.23 -7.33 32.20
CA PRO A 16 36.50 -6.26 31.23
C PRO A 16 35.22 -5.43 31.08
N PRO A 17 35.30 -4.09 31.04
CA PRO A 17 34.13 -3.25 30.81
C PRO A 17 33.47 -3.73 29.51
N VAL A 18 32.22 -4.17 29.61
CA VAL A 18 31.42 -4.57 28.42
C VAL A 18 31.49 -3.39 27.45
N PRO A 19 31.99 -3.57 26.21
CA PRO A 19 32.17 -2.47 25.29
C PRO A 19 30.80 -1.86 24.94
N THR A 20 30.49 -0.71 25.55
CA THR A 20 29.31 0.11 25.27
C THR A 20 29.25 0.62 23.83
N ALA A 21 30.36 0.50 23.09
CA ALA A 21 30.48 0.81 21.67
C ALA A 21 29.44 0.10 20.78
N TRP A 22 28.97 -1.10 21.17
CA TRP A 22 27.91 -1.80 20.43
C TRP A 22 26.52 -1.18 20.62
N ARG A 23 26.23 -0.47 21.72
CA ARG A 23 24.92 0.18 21.92
C ARG A 23 24.80 1.52 21.18
N GLU A 24 25.89 2.25 21.04
CA GLU A 24 25.87 3.60 20.45
C GLU A 24 25.71 3.60 18.92
N GLY A 25 26.29 2.61 18.23
CA GLY A 25 26.15 2.46 16.78
C GLY A 25 24.73 2.11 16.33
N TRP A 26 24.03 1.27 17.11
CA TRP A 26 22.65 0.87 16.83
C TRP A 26 21.66 2.02 17.06
N GLY A 27 21.85 2.81 18.11
CA GLY A 27 20.99 3.98 18.38
C GLY A 27 21.06 5.03 17.26
N ARG A 28 22.25 5.27 16.69
CA ARG A 28 22.42 6.22 15.58
C ARG A 28 21.82 5.67 14.27
N ARG A 29 21.99 4.37 13.99
CA ARG A 29 21.39 3.70 12.82
C ARG A 29 19.87 3.63 12.89
N LEU A 30 19.29 3.34 14.05
CA LEU A 30 17.83 3.36 14.26
C LEU A 30 17.25 4.76 14.06
N LYS A 31 17.92 5.80 14.59
CA LYS A 31 17.53 7.20 14.36
C LYS A 31 17.61 7.58 12.89
N GLN A 32 18.67 7.17 12.18
CA GLN A 32 18.79 7.39 10.74
C GLN A 32 17.70 6.68 9.95
N LEU A 33 17.41 5.41 10.25
CA LEU A 33 16.33 4.66 9.62
C LEU A 33 14.97 5.31 9.85
N GLY A 34 14.67 5.72 11.09
CA GLY A 34 13.44 6.45 11.40
C GLY A 34 13.30 7.74 10.59
N PHE A 35 14.38 8.51 10.46
CA PHE A 35 14.38 9.73 9.65
C PHE A 35 14.17 9.45 8.15
N ILE A 36 14.81 8.41 7.61
CA ILE A 36 14.62 7.99 6.21
C ILE A 36 13.17 7.57 5.96
N ILE A 37 12.57 6.81 6.88
CA ILE A 37 11.17 6.37 6.77
C ILE A 37 10.23 7.58 6.76
N LEU A 38 10.47 8.58 7.62
CA LEU A 38 9.66 9.80 7.66
C LEU A 38 9.76 10.59 6.36
N ILE A 39 10.97 10.76 5.80
CA ILE A 39 11.17 11.42 4.50
C ILE A 39 10.44 10.65 3.40
N ALA A 40 10.59 9.33 3.36
CA ALA A 40 9.94 8.49 2.36
C ALA A 40 8.41 8.59 2.45
N PHE A 41 7.85 8.56 3.67
CA PHE A 41 6.42 8.74 3.91
C PHE A 41 5.94 10.12 3.42
N ALA A 42 6.62 11.19 3.81
CA ALA A 42 6.26 12.55 3.40
C ALA A 42 6.33 12.75 1.88
N TYR A 43 7.32 12.15 1.23
CA TYR A 43 7.45 12.17 -0.22
C TYR A 43 6.32 11.40 -0.92
N ASP A 44 5.91 10.26 -0.37
CA ASP A 44 4.81 9.45 -0.89
C ASP A 44 3.46 10.16 -0.72
N GLU A 45 3.23 10.82 0.44
CA GLU A 45 2.07 11.70 0.67
C GLU A 45 2.03 12.85 -0.34
N TYR A 46 3.16 13.50 -0.58
CA TYR A 46 3.26 14.59 -1.54
C TYR A 46 2.92 14.13 -2.97
N LYS A 47 3.43 12.97 -3.39
CA LYS A 47 3.08 12.37 -4.68
C LYS A 47 1.60 12.01 -4.74
N LEU A 48 1.07 11.40 -3.70
CA LEU A 48 -0.34 11.05 -3.60
C LEU A 48 -1.23 12.28 -3.71
N ALA A 49 -0.90 13.37 -3.00
CA ALA A 49 -1.64 14.63 -3.04
C ALA A 49 -1.66 15.23 -4.46
N ARG A 50 -0.53 15.19 -5.16
CA ARG A 50 -0.39 15.71 -6.53
C ARG A 50 -0.80 14.74 -7.64
N ALA A 51 -1.12 13.50 -7.31
CA ALA A 51 -1.56 12.52 -8.29
C ALA A 51 -2.82 13.03 -9.00
N ARG A 52 -2.74 13.05 -10.33
CA ARG A 52 -3.81 13.40 -11.26
C ARG A 52 -4.19 12.16 -12.08
N GLN A 53 -5.42 12.12 -12.56
CA GLN A 53 -5.85 11.06 -13.48
C GLN A 53 -4.91 10.99 -14.68
N SER A 54 -4.54 9.76 -15.07
CA SER A 54 -3.77 9.49 -16.29
C SER A 54 -4.49 8.56 -17.25
N GLY A 55 -5.60 7.95 -16.82
CA GLY A 55 -6.55 7.23 -17.65
C GLY A 55 -7.86 8.00 -17.77
N SER A 56 -8.77 7.49 -18.59
CA SER A 56 -10.03 8.13 -18.95
C SER A 56 -11.09 7.09 -19.31
N ASP A 57 -12.36 7.50 -19.23
CA ASP A 57 -13.48 6.77 -19.83
C ASP A 57 -13.60 7.15 -21.31
N VAL A 58 -13.54 6.16 -22.20
CA VAL A 58 -13.68 6.35 -23.65
C VAL A 58 -15.02 5.86 -24.18
N SER A 59 -15.84 5.26 -23.33
CA SER A 59 -17.18 4.79 -23.68
C SER A 59 -18.19 5.22 -22.62
N PRO A 60 -18.56 6.52 -22.56
CA PRO A 60 -19.49 7.02 -21.55
C PRO A 60 -20.84 6.29 -21.60
N GLY A 61 -21.36 5.91 -20.43
CA GLY A 61 -22.66 5.22 -20.30
C GLY A 61 -22.64 3.72 -20.62
N LEU A 62 -21.50 3.18 -21.08
CA LEU A 62 -21.34 1.74 -21.24
C LEU A 62 -21.41 1.05 -19.87
N ARG A 63 -22.31 0.07 -19.75
CA ARG A 63 -22.47 -0.79 -18.57
C ARG A 63 -22.07 -2.21 -18.91
N ILE A 64 -21.25 -2.83 -18.07
CA ILE A 64 -20.64 -4.12 -18.34
C ILE A 64 -20.93 -5.08 -17.19
N ALA A 65 -21.27 -6.32 -17.56
CA ALA A 65 -21.41 -7.40 -16.61
C ALA A 65 -20.12 -7.54 -15.81
N ALA A 66 -20.23 -7.35 -14.51
CA ALA A 66 -19.13 -7.59 -13.62
C ALA A 66 -18.96 -9.10 -13.48
N ALA A 67 -18.12 -9.66 -14.35
CA ALA A 67 -17.81 -11.08 -14.41
C ALA A 67 -16.99 -11.52 -13.16
N ARG A 68 -15.83 -12.15 -13.37
CA ARG A 68 -14.93 -12.69 -12.33
C ARG A 68 -14.45 -11.69 -11.24
N TYR A 69 -14.62 -10.38 -11.44
CA TYR A 69 -14.14 -9.35 -10.51
C TYR A 69 -15.23 -8.96 -9.54
N ARG A 70 -15.42 -9.68 -8.43
CA ARG A 70 -16.46 -9.41 -7.41
C ARG A 70 -15.94 -8.55 -6.26
N THR A 71 -16.41 -7.31 -6.10
CA THR A 71 -15.99 -6.38 -5.01
C THR A 71 -15.77 -7.11 -3.67
N PRO A 72 -14.59 -6.97 -3.03
CA PRO A 72 -14.29 -7.72 -1.80
C PRO A 72 -15.12 -7.24 -0.63
N LYS A 73 -15.40 -8.16 0.29
CA LYS A 73 -16.07 -7.86 1.55
C LYS A 73 -15.24 -6.82 2.34
N GLY A 74 -15.81 -5.65 2.59
CA GLY A 74 -15.12 -4.55 3.27
C GLY A 74 -14.55 -3.46 2.35
N CYS A 75 -14.57 -3.66 1.03
CA CYS A 75 -14.52 -2.56 0.09
C CYS A 75 -15.96 -2.09 -0.14
N SER A 76 -16.38 -1.02 0.54
CA SER A 76 -17.73 -0.53 0.30
C SER A 76 -17.83 -0.06 -1.15
N GLY A 77 -18.89 -0.49 -1.84
CA GLY A 77 -19.37 0.15 -3.06
C GLY A 77 -19.97 1.52 -2.75
N ALA A 78 -19.37 2.27 -1.83
CA ALA A 78 -19.79 3.60 -1.46
C ALA A 78 -19.53 4.54 -2.64
N ASN A 79 -20.27 5.65 -2.65
CA ASN A 79 -20.11 6.69 -3.63
C ASN A 79 -18.69 7.29 -3.59
N TRP A 80 -17.79 6.76 -4.40
CA TRP A 80 -16.40 7.20 -4.46
C TRP A 80 -16.30 8.60 -5.05
N ASN A 81 -15.48 9.43 -4.42
CA ASN A 81 -15.14 10.74 -4.94
C ASN A 81 -13.64 10.83 -5.25
N GLU A 82 -13.29 11.68 -6.21
CA GLU A 82 -11.91 12.01 -6.48
C GLU A 82 -11.23 12.58 -5.23
N GLY A 83 -9.97 12.18 -5.01
CA GLY A 83 -9.19 12.58 -3.85
C GLY A 83 -9.42 11.72 -2.60
N GLN A 84 -10.44 10.86 -2.57
CA GLN A 84 -10.70 9.98 -1.43
C GLN A 84 -9.64 8.88 -1.31
N ARG A 85 -9.21 8.58 -0.08
CA ARG A 85 -8.32 7.43 0.18
C ARG A 85 -9.07 6.11 0.11
N MET A 86 -8.42 5.13 -0.49
CA MET A 86 -8.98 3.80 -0.57
C MET A 86 -8.70 2.97 0.69
N PRO A 87 -9.72 2.28 1.26
CA PRO A 87 -9.50 1.27 2.28
C PRO A 87 -8.53 0.21 1.76
N ALA A 88 -7.66 -0.29 2.65
CA ALA A 88 -6.71 -1.34 2.30
C ALA A 88 -7.39 -2.62 1.76
N ALA A 89 -8.62 -2.89 2.19
CA ALA A 89 -9.43 -4.01 1.70
C ALA A 89 -9.72 -3.94 0.19
N CYS A 90 -9.79 -2.74 -0.40
CA CYS A 90 -10.02 -2.55 -1.83
C CYS A 90 -8.76 -2.81 -2.69
N GLN A 91 -7.57 -2.83 -2.08
CA GLN A 91 -6.30 -2.88 -2.81
C GLN A 91 -5.85 -4.31 -3.15
N ARG A 92 -6.40 -5.33 -2.48
CA ARG A 92 -5.99 -6.74 -2.67
C ARG A 92 -6.91 -7.45 -3.66
N GLY A 93 -6.48 -7.55 -4.93
CA GLY A 93 -7.04 -8.51 -5.91
C GLY A 93 -8.18 -8.00 -6.82
N TYR A 94 -8.30 -6.68 -6.99
CA TYR A 94 -9.38 -6.06 -7.78
C TYR A 94 -8.90 -4.96 -8.71
N ASP A 95 -7.60 -4.91 -8.94
CA ASP A 95 -7.06 -4.18 -10.06
C ASP A 95 -7.61 -4.82 -11.34
N ILE A 96 -8.20 -3.98 -12.18
CA ILE A 96 -8.50 -4.32 -13.55
C ILE A 96 -7.14 -4.31 -14.25
N PRO A 97 -6.68 -5.46 -14.78
CA PRO A 97 -5.38 -5.51 -15.44
C PRO A 97 -5.34 -4.49 -16.59
N ASP A 98 -4.22 -3.80 -16.76
CA ASP A 98 -4.11 -2.74 -17.78
C ASP A 98 -4.43 -3.24 -19.19
N GLY A 99 -4.10 -4.51 -19.48
CA GLY A 99 -4.44 -5.16 -20.75
C GLY A 99 -5.93 -5.42 -20.97
N GLU A 100 -6.75 -5.37 -19.92
CA GLU A 100 -8.20 -5.57 -19.98
C GLU A 100 -8.98 -4.25 -19.91
N ALA A 101 -8.34 -3.14 -19.51
CA ALA A 101 -8.99 -1.83 -19.33
C ALA A 101 -9.80 -1.39 -20.57
N TRP A 102 -9.23 -1.58 -21.77
CA TRP A 102 -9.91 -1.26 -23.03
C TRP A 102 -11.21 -2.02 -23.24
N GLY A 103 -11.26 -3.30 -22.83
CA GLY A 103 -12.47 -4.11 -22.88
C GLY A 103 -13.58 -3.58 -21.97
N TYR A 104 -13.21 -2.73 -21.01
CA TYR A 104 -14.14 -2.04 -20.13
C TYR A 104 -14.47 -0.61 -20.58
N GLY A 105 -13.98 -0.16 -21.74
CA GLY A 105 -14.13 1.23 -22.19
C GLY A 105 -13.30 2.21 -21.37
N LEU A 106 -12.22 1.74 -20.74
CA LEU A 106 -11.29 2.53 -19.94
C LEU A 106 -9.93 2.56 -20.65
N THR A 107 -9.25 3.70 -20.63
CA THR A 107 -7.86 3.74 -21.09
C THR A 107 -6.93 3.25 -19.98
N PRO A 108 -5.90 2.46 -20.30
CA PRO A 108 -4.89 2.11 -19.32
C PRO A 108 -4.21 3.38 -18.81
N PRO A 109 -3.93 3.47 -17.50
CA PRO A 109 -3.20 4.60 -16.96
C PRO A 109 -1.82 4.73 -17.60
N ALA A 110 -1.24 5.93 -17.55
CA ALA A 110 0.09 6.17 -18.12
C ALA A 110 1.11 5.24 -17.45
N GLY A 111 1.67 4.31 -18.24
CA GLY A 111 2.69 3.37 -17.77
C GLY A 111 4.03 4.06 -17.51
N GLY A 112 4.69 3.68 -16.41
CA GLY A 112 6.04 4.12 -16.09
C GLY A 112 6.51 3.55 -14.75
N ILE A 113 7.82 3.49 -14.54
CA ILE A 113 8.47 2.91 -13.34
C ILE A 113 7.98 3.58 -12.03
N HIS A 114 7.39 4.77 -12.13
CA HIS A 114 6.93 5.58 -10.99
C HIS A 114 5.43 5.85 -10.95
N VAL A 115 4.66 5.37 -11.93
CA VAL A 115 3.21 5.58 -11.97
C VAL A 115 2.53 4.30 -11.50
N ARG A 116 2.00 4.33 -10.28
CA ARG A 116 1.25 3.24 -9.67
C ARG A 116 -0.24 3.54 -9.73
N GLN A 117 -0.72 3.88 -10.92
CA GLN A 117 -2.15 4.05 -11.13
C GLN A 117 -2.73 2.74 -11.60
N HIS A 118 -3.85 2.35 -11.01
CA HIS A 118 -4.55 1.14 -11.38
C HIS A 118 -6.04 1.43 -11.36
N TRP A 119 -6.75 0.80 -12.30
CA TRP A 119 -8.19 0.77 -12.26
C TRP A 119 -8.66 -0.27 -11.27
N PHE A 120 -9.66 0.07 -10.46
CA PHE A 120 -10.27 -0.84 -9.49
C PHE A 120 -11.77 -0.90 -9.74
N ARG A 121 -12.35 -2.08 -9.58
CA ARG A 121 -13.80 -2.18 -9.40
C ARG A 121 -14.16 -1.85 -7.95
N ALA A 122 -15.10 -0.93 -7.76
CA ALA A 122 -15.67 -0.65 -6.45
C ALA A 122 -17.21 -0.58 -6.52
N GLY A 123 -17.86 -1.71 -6.26
CA GLY A 123 -19.31 -1.83 -6.48
C GLY A 123 -19.64 -1.78 -7.98
N ASP A 124 -20.47 -0.82 -8.36
CA ASP A 124 -20.85 -0.56 -9.75
C ASP A 124 -19.90 0.43 -10.45
N ASP A 125 -18.98 1.04 -9.71
CA ASP A 125 -18.10 2.08 -10.22
C ASP A 125 -16.73 1.51 -10.61
N ALA A 126 -16.10 2.11 -11.61
CA ALA A 126 -14.68 1.93 -11.88
C ALA A 126 -13.91 3.11 -11.30
N VAL A 127 -12.93 2.84 -10.44
CA VAL A 127 -12.15 3.86 -9.74
C VAL A 127 -10.71 3.77 -10.21
N LEU A 128 -10.19 4.82 -10.81
CA LEU A 128 -8.77 4.94 -11.08
C LEU A 128 -8.10 5.48 -9.82
N ALA A 129 -7.15 4.75 -9.26
CA ALA A 129 -6.45 5.19 -8.06
C ALA A 129 -4.95 5.15 -8.21
N TYR A 130 -4.28 6.14 -7.63
CA TYR A 130 -2.83 6.19 -7.48
C TYR A 130 -2.43 5.57 -6.14
N CYS A 131 -1.50 4.61 -6.14
CA CYS A 131 -1.05 3.89 -4.96
C CYS A 131 0.38 4.24 -4.57
N GLY A 132 0.55 4.84 -3.39
CA GLY A 132 1.85 5.00 -2.74
C GLY A 132 2.35 3.69 -2.10
N LEU A 133 3.65 3.61 -1.83
CA LEU A 133 4.25 2.46 -1.15
C LEU A 133 3.89 2.39 0.34
N LEU A 134 3.84 3.54 1.01
CA LEU A 134 3.70 3.66 2.46
C LEU A 134 2.35 4.26 2.87
N VAL A 135 1.68 4.97 1.97
CA VAL A 135 0.50 5.81 2.29
C VAL A 135 -0.84 5.25 1.77
N GLY A 136 -0.79 4.13 1.05
CA GLY A 136 -1.95 3.50 0.41
C GLY A 136 -2.37 4.17 -0.89
N CYS A 137 -3.63 3.98 -1.31
CA CYS A 137 -4.13 4.49 -2.58
C CYS A 137 -5.11 5.66 -2.43
N LYS A 138 -5.15 6.54 -3.43
CA LYS A 138 -6.08 7.68 -3.54
C LYS A 138 -6.81 7.60 -4.88
N ALA A 139 -8.13 7.72 -4.86
CA ALA A 139 -8.93 7.86 -6.06
C ALA A 139 -8.53 9.14 -6.82
N THR A 140 -8.35 9.02 -8.12
CA THR A 140 -7.96 10.09 -9.04
C THR A 140 -8.99 10.33 -10.14
N LEU A 141 -9.82 9.33 -10.44
CA LEU A 141 -10.99 9.42 -11.32
C LEU A 141 -12.00 8.35 -10.89
N VAL A 142 -13.29 8.65 -11.01
CA VAL A 142 -14.38 7.71 -10.73
C VAL A 142 -15.35 7.69 -11.92
N VAL A 143 -15.49 6.53 -12.54
CA VAL A 143 -16.45 6.27 -13.63
C VAL A 143 -17.65 5.57 -13.02
N ARG A 144 -18.77 6.28 -12.95
CA ARG A 144 -19.98 5.83 -12.27
C ARG A 144 -20.76 4.80 -13.09
N GLY A 145 -21.26 3.76 -12.43
CA GLY A 145 -22.19 2.79 -13.03
C GLY A 145 -21.62 1.94 -14.17
N ARG A 146 -20.28 1.84 -14.26
CA ARG A 146 -19.56 1.04 -15.26
C ARG A 146 -19.92 -0.44 -15.19
N PHE A 147 -20.13 -0.94 -13.98
CA PHE A 147 -20.37 -2.34 -13.71
C PHE A 147 -21.82 -2.58 -13.28
N TYR A 148 -22.30 -3.79 -13.54
CA TYR A 148 -23.52 -4.31 -12.94
C TYR A 148 -23.30 -5.77 -12.56
N ASP A 149 -23.96 -6.24 -11.52
CA ASP A 149 -23.87 -7.63 -11.11
C ASP A 149 -24.69 -8.51 -12.06
N ALA A 150 -24.02 -9.42 -12.78
CA ALA A 150 -24.64 -10.23 -13.82
C ALA A 150 -25.67 -11.25 -13.31
N TRP A 151 -25.77 -11.42 -11.99
CA TRP A 151 -26.72 -12.32 -11.32
C TRP A 151 -28.03 -11.62 -10.90
N GLU A 152 -28.16 -10.30 -11.09
CA GLU A 152 -29.43 -9.60 -10.88
C GLU A 152 -30.32 -9.72 -12.14
N PRO A 153 -31.59 -10.18 -11.98
CA PRO A 153 -32.48 -10.33 -13.12
C PRO A 153 -32.79 -8.96 -13.72
N ARG A 154 -32.71 -8.86 -15.05
CA ARG A 154 -33.14 -7.68 -15.80
C ARG A 154 -34.66 -7.54 -15.63
N GLY A 155 -35.08 -6.53 -14.87
CA GLY A 155 -36.47 -6.04 -14.85
C GLY A 155 -36.81 -5.27 -16.12
#